data_AF-A0A7C4MCC5-F1
#
_entry.id   AF-A0A7C4MCC5-F1
#
_cell.length_a   1.000
_cell.length_b   1.000
_cell.length_c   1.000
_cell.angle_alpha   90.00
_cell.angle_beta   90.00
_cell.angle_gamma   90.00
#
_symmetry.space_group_name_H-M   'P 1'
#
loop_
_entity.id
_entity.type
_entity.pdbx_description
1 polymer ?
#
loop_
_entity_poly.entity_id
_entity_poly.type
_entity_poly.pdbx_seq_one_letter_code
_entity_poly.pdbx_strand_id
1 'polypeptide(L)' 'MLLSDSSSLYDLDLQKTREDNVEELVSGVNVVLDGLDNMKTRYLINKTCAKHHPLCFQGAIEMEGNVAVFRAP' A
#
# COMPACT_ATOMS: atom_id res chain seq x y z
N MET A 1 6.21 -1.31 0.19
CA MET A 1 4.79 -1.57 -0.17
C MET A 1 4.73 -3.01 -0.57
N LEU A 2 3.91 -3.82 0.10
CA LEU A 2 3.75 -5.23 -0.25
C LEU A 2 2.40 -5.39 -0.95
N LEU A 3 2.38 -6.01 -2.11
CA LEU A 3 1.16 -6.31 -2.85
C LEU A 3 0.96 -7.81 -2.89
N SER A 4 -0.27 -8.30 -2.69
CA SER A 4 -0.56 -9.72 -2.83
C SER A 4 -1.58 -9.97 -3.93
N ASP A 5 -1.25 -10.89 -4.83
CA ASP A 5 -2.25 -11.65 -5.59
C ASP A 5 -2.50 -13.02 -4.92
N SER A 6 -3.38 -13.84 -5.51
CA SER A 6 -3.72 -15.19 -5.02
C SER A 6 -2.53 -16.17 -4.89
N SER A 7 -1.34 -15.81 -5.36
CA SER A 7 -0.21 -16.74 -5.55
C SER A 7 1.18 -16.15 -5.23
N SER A 8 1.34 -14.84 -5.00
CA SER A 8 2.66 -14.20 -4.84
C SER A 8 2.59 -12.87 -4.07
N LEU A 9 3.57 -12.66 -3.18
CA LEU A 9 3.86 -11.38 -2.52
C LEU A 9 4.89 -10.63 -3.35
N TYR A 10 4.51 -9.45 -3.85
CA TYR A 10 5.43 -8.54 -4.53
C TYR A 10 5.89 -7.49 -3.54
N ASP A 11 7.18 -7.50 -3.21
CA ASP A 11 7.82 -6.40 -2.50
C ASP A 11 8.27 -5.34 -3.51
N LEU A 12 7.59 -4.20 -3.50
CA LEU A 12 7.89 -3.09 -4.39
C LEU A 12 8.97 -2.16 -3.86
N ASP A 13 9.69 -2.51 -2.79
CA ASP A 13 10.75 -1.65 -2.24
C ASP A 13 11.92 -1.41 -3.24
N LEU A 14 11.97 -2.15 -4.35
CA LEU A 14 12.89 -1.89 -5.47
C LEU A 14 12.51 -0.67 -6.33
N GLN A 15 11.26 -0.20 -6.28
CA GLN A 15 10.78 0.95 -7.04
C GLN A 15 10.17 2.02 -6.13
N LYS A 16 10.77 3.22 -6.15
CA LYS A 16 10.28 4.35 -5.36
C LYS A 16 8.89 4.78 -5.82
N THR A 17 7.90 4.74 -4.92
CA THR A 17 6.53 5.19 -5.19
C THR A 17 6.48 6.70 -5.47
N ARG A 18 5.83 7.07 -6.57
CA ARG A 18 5.69 8.43 -7.10
C ARG A 18 4.32 8.59 -7.76
N GLU A 19 3.94 9.84 -8.01
CA GLU A 19 2.61 10.15 -8.58
C GLU A 19 2.44 9.59 -10.00
N ASP A 20 3.52 9.46 -10.75
CA ASP A 20 3.53 8.98 -12.14
C ASP A 20 3.52 7.45 -12.27
N ASN A 21 3.87 6.70 -11.22
CA ASN A 21 3.93 5.24 -11.26
C ASN A 21 2.95 4.51 -10.33
N VAL A 22 2.34 5.20 -9.34
CA VAL A 22 1.55 4.53 -8.30
C VAL A 22 0.35 3.75 -8.83
N GLU A 23 -0.33 4.23 -9.87
CA GLU A 23 -1.48 3.56 -10.50
C GLU A 23 -1.07 2.23 -11.14
N GLU A 24 0.07 2.21 -11.83
CA GLU A 24 0.63 0.99 -12.43
C GLU A 24 1.07 0.02 -11.34
N LEU A 25 1.75 0.51 -10.31
CA LEU A 25 2.23 -0.31 -9.20
C LEU A 25 1.09 -1.06 -8.51
N VAL A 26 -0.06 -0.43 -8.27
CA VAL A 26 -1.21 -1.07 -7.61
C VAL A 26 -2.14 -1.81 -8.59
N SER A 27 -1.87 -1.75 -9.89
CA SER A 27 -2.70 -2.44 -10.87
C SER A 27 -2.53 -3.96 -10.79
N GLY A 28 -3.63 -4.69 -10.97
CA GLY A 28 -3.62 -6.16 -11.03
C GLY A 28 -3.52 -6.88 -9.68
N VAL A 29 -3.46 -6.18 -8.55
CA VAL A 29 -3.39 -6.81 -7.22
C VAL A 29 -4.73 -6.80 -6.48
N ASN A 30 -4.90 -7.76 -5.57
CA ASN A 30 -6.15 -7.91 -4.82
C ASN A 30 -6.19 -7.02 -3.57
N VAL A 31 -5.04 -6.76 -2.96
CA VAL A 31 -4.90 -5.92 -1.76
C VAL A 31 -3.53 -5.25 -1.75
N VAL A 32 -3.50 -4.03 -1.23
CA VAL A 32 -2.29 -3.23 -1.05
C VAL A 32 -1.94 -3.18 0.42
N LEU A 33 -0.67 -3.45 0.78
CA LEU A 33 -0.13 -3.28 2.12
C LEU A 33 0.88 -2.11 2.14
N ASP A 34 0.56 -1.04 2.84
CA ASP A 34 1.44 0.12 3.02
C ASP A 34 2.13 0.09 4.38
N GLY A 35 3.46 -0.13 4.35
CA GLY A 35 4.35 -0.08 5.51
C GLY A 35 5.58 0.79 5.27
N LEU A 36 5.50 1.76 4.34
CA LEU A 36 6.66 2.55 3.90
C LEU A 36 7.16 3.57 4.93
N ASP A 37 6.44 3.71 6.05
CA ASP A 37 6.66 4.72 7.09
C ASP A 37 6.96 6.14 6.58
N ASN A 38 6.33 6.49 5.46
CA ASN A 38 6.48 7.78 4.81
C ASN A 38 5.11 8.39 4.56
N MET A 39 4.86 9.54 5.19
CA MET A 39 3.55 10.20 5.11
C MET A 39 3.17 10.58 3.68
N LYS A 40 4.14 11.03 2.87
CA LYS A 40 3.86 11.45 1.48
C LYS A 40 3.40 10.25 0.63
N THR A 41 4.11 9.13 0.69
CA THR A 41 3.71 7.94 -0.07
C THR A 41 2.42 7.34 0.48
N ARG A 42 2.21 7.36 1.81
CA ARG A 42 0.97 6.89 2.43
C ARG A 42 -0.27 7.58 1.88
N TYR A 43 -0.27 8.91 1.81
CA TYR A 43 -1.40 9.65 1.24
C TYR A 43 -1.60 9.40 -0.25
N LEU A 44 -0.51 9.24 -1.01
CA LEU A 44 -0.57 8.92 -2.43
C LEU A 44 -1.19 7.54 -2.67
N ILE A 45 -0.74 6.52 -1.93
CA ILE A 45 -1.24 5.15 -2.00
C ILE A 45 -2.72 5.12 -1.59
N ASN A 46 -3.07 5.78 -0.49
CA ASN A 46 -4.46 5.86 -0.04
C ASN A 46 -5.36 6.50 -1.09
N LYS A 47 -4.94 7.62 -1.71
CA LYS A 47 -5.71 8.27 -2.78
C LYS A 47 -5.93 7.35 -3.99
N THR A 48 -4.93 6.56 -4.34
CA THR A 48 -4.96 5.62 -5.47
C THR A 48 -5.86 4.43 -5.15
N CYS A 49 -5.70 3.82 -3.97
CA CYS A 49 -6.42 2.64 -3.54
C CYS A 49 -7.89 2.92 -3.20
N ALA A 50 -8.21 4.13 -2.70
CA ALA A 50 -9.56 4.53 -2.30
C ALA A 50 -10.64 4.42 -3.40
N LYS A 51 -10.27 4.12 -4.64
CA LYS A 51 -11.22 3.90 -5.73
C LYS A 51 -11.36 2.43 -6.13
N HIS A 52 -10.35 1.61 -5.88
CA HIS A 52 -10.17 0.35 -6.60
C HIS A 52 -9.68 -0.81 -5.74
N HIS A 53 -8.99 -0.56 -4.63
CA HIS A 53 -8.29 -1.60 -3.88
C HIS A 53 -8.50 -1.48 -2.37
N PRO A 54 -8.75 -2.59 -1.66
CA PRO A 54 -8.57 -2.64 -0.22
C PRO A 54 -7.12 -2.28 0.14
N LEU A 55 -6.96 -1.42 1.15
CA LEU A 55 -5.67 -0.97 1.64
C LEU A 55 -5.49 -1.39 3.11
N CYS A 56 -4.40 -2.08 3.40
CA CYS A 56 -3.94 -2.32 4.77
C CYS A 56 -2.79 -1.36 5.07
N PHE A 57 -3.00 -0.47 6.03
CA PHE A 57 -1.95 0.34 6.60
C PHE A 57 -1.27 -0.43 7.75
N GLN A 58 0.05 -0.43 7.77
CA GLN A 58 0.86 -0.97 8.87
C GLN A 58 1.99 0.00 9.23
N GLY A 59 2.31 0.06 10.52
CA GLY A 59 3.45 0.83 11.02
C GLY A 59 3.87 0.34 12.39
N ALA A 60 5.15 0.53 12.73
CA ALA A 60 5.68 0.21 14.05
C ALA A 60 6.33 1.46 14.64
N ILE A 61 6.00 1.77 15.89
CA ILE A 61 6.60 2.86 16.66
C ILE A 61 7.08 2.25 17.97
N GLU A 62 8.39 2.29 18.20
CA GLU A 62 9.03 1.62 19.34
C GLU A 62 8.67 0.13 19.42
N MET A 63 7.91 -0.26 20.45
CA MET A 63 7.47 -1.64 20.70
C MET A 63 6.00 -1.87 20.31
N GLU A 64 5.36 -0.87 19.69
CA GLU A 64 3.96 -0.90 19.31
C GLU A 64 3.80 -1.04 17.79
N GLY A 65 3.03 -2.03 17.37
CA GLY A 65 2.59 -2.21 15.99
C GLY A 65 1.15 -1.72 15.82
N ASN A 66 0.92 -0.92 14.78
CA ASN A 66 -0.39 -0.45 14.40
C ASN A 66 -0.77 -1.02 13.03
N VAL A 67 -1.99 -1.55 12.92
CA VAL A 67 -2.55 -2.04 11.65
C VAL A 67 -3.98 -1.55 11.50
N ALA A 68 -4.33 -1.05 10.32
CA ALA A 68 -5.67 -0.60 10.00
C ALA A 68 -6.03 -0.98 8.56
N VAL A 69 -7.24 -1.51 8.36
CA VAL A 69 -7.74 -1.90 7.04
C VAL A 69 -8.78 -0.89 6.57
N PHE A 70 -8.58 -0.35 5.38
CA PHE A 70 -9.47 0.59 4.72
C PHE A 70 -10.00 -0.03 3.44
N ARG A 71 -11.30 0.13 3.22
CA ARG A 71 -11.96 -0.23 1.98
C ARG A 71 -12.95 0.86 1.63
N ALA A 72 -12.85 1.36 0.41
CA ALA A 72 -13.87 2.26 -0.12
C ALA A 72 -15.22 1.54 -0.27
N PRO A 73 -16.35 2.21 0.01
CA PRO A 73 -17.68 1.61 -0.07
C PRO A 73 -17.99 1.00 -1.44
#